data_AF-A0A7H8GGB5-F1
#
_entry.id   AF-A0A7H8GGB5-F1
#
_cell.length_a   1.000
_cell.length_b   1.000
_cell.length_c   1.000
_cell.angle_alpha   90.00
_cell.angle_beta   90.00
_cell.angle_gamma   90.00
#
_symmetry.space_group_name_H-M   'P 1'
#
loop_
_entity.id
_entity.type
_entity.pdbx_description
1 polymer ?
#
loop_
_entity_poly.entity_id
_entity_poly.type
_entity_poly.pdbx_seq_one_letter_code
_entity_poly.pdbx_strand_id
1 'polypeptide(L)'
;MKSEIKLIFKDFLMQPPKGVKFQLLVDALVIDDNIIQNDDKPRIYSLISDKEQTAITLGTKKLPSIKNRHSHEVIVQIVGASGATKAMHTATLTEGKSLSIVAVSPWVKVPLSTSGAVSNDTFYEVEYGVKRRNETRTVKVVIQDMPRRILMAALSYRGSTTWAYGKSKESLPHPTINKTVTFAAETNKCNLFVYDVLTSIGINVAWIEHGRSKFLPGMMKVSPPVAGEWADDERLLATWKVERSPLPGDIGAYAVTYSNASGHVGFVLTHGVCISAGREKVEVNDVGFRNAAGNAIRGDHDFTIFRRYKHSTPR
;
A
#
# COMPACT_ATOMS: atom_id res chain seq x y z
N MET A 1 43.86 3.16 5.04
CA MET A 1 43.23 2.07 4.24
C MET A 1 41.92 2.59 3.65
N LYS A 2 41.41 2.05 2.53
CA LYS A 2 40.14 2.50 1.94
C LYS A 2 39.01 1.50 2.22
N SER A 3 37.91 1.98 2.79
CA SER A 3 36.65 1.25 3.00
C SER A 3 35.50 1.96 2.29
N GLU A 4 34.37 1.26 2.09
CA GLU A 4 33.20 1.85 1.40
C GLU A 4 31.88 1.45 2.08
N ILE A 5 30.94 2.38 2.15
CA ILE A 5 29.53 2.10 2.47
C ILE A 5 28.71 2.39 1.22
N LYS A 6 27.98 1.39 0.73
CA LYS A 6 27.05 1.51 -0.40
C LYS A 6 25.64 1.47 0.14
N LEU A 7 24.97 2.62 0.18
CA LEU A 7 23.57 2.73 0.57
C LEU A 7 22.70 2.67 -0.69
N ILE A 8 21.84 1.65 -0.75
CA ILE A 8 20.94 1.40 -1.87
C ILE A 8 19.52 1.49 -1.35
N PHE A 9 18.68 2.28 -2.02
CA PHE A 9 17.24 2.30 -1.77
C PHE A 9 16.58 1.36 -2.78
N LYS A 10 15.82 0.37 -2.31
CA LYS A 10 15.04 -0.54 -3.15
C LYS A 10 13.58 -0.57 -2.72
N ASP A 11 12.69 -0.72 -3.70
CA ASP A 11 11.25 -0.91 -3.51
C ASP A 11 10.55 0.20 -2.71
N PHE A 12 11.09 1.42 -2.77
CA PHE A 12 10.45 2.59 -2.18
C PHE A 12 9.45 3.17 -3.19
N LEU A 13 8.19 2.80 -3.02
CA LEU A 13 7.09 3.13 -3.94
C LEU A 13 6.67 4.60 -3.87
N MET A 14 7.15 5.38 -2.89
CA MET A 14 6.95 6.83 -2.78
C MET A 14 8.13 7.52 -2.09
N GLN A 15 8.33 8.80 -2.43
CA GLN A 15 9.25 9.70 -1.72
C GLN A 15 8.84 9.82 -0.24
N PRO A 16 9.81 9.93 0.69
CA PRO A 16 9.50 10.18 2.10
C PRO A 16 8.64 11.45 2.24
N PRO A 17 7.63 11.46 3.14
CA PRO A 17 6.81 12.65 3.38
C PRO A 17 7.65 13.89 3.69
N LYS A 18 7.14 15.08 3.36
CA LYS A 18 7.84 16.35 3.64
C LYS A 18 8.21 16.43 5.13
N GLY A 19 9.50 16.58 5.43
CA GLY A 19 10.04 16.61 6.80
C GLY A 19 10.55 15.26 7.33
N VAL A 20 10.34 14.16 6.59
CA VAL A 20 10.97 12.86 6.88
C VAL A 20 12.28 12.75 6.10
N LYS A 21 13.36 12.41 6.79
CA LYS A 21 14.69 12.25 6.17
C LYS A 21 15.40 10.99 6.66
N PHE A 22 16.29 10.45 5.83
CA PHE A 22 17.19 9.39 6.26
C PHE A 22 18.48 10.00 6.81
N GLN A 23 19.06 9.32 7.78
CA GLN A 23 20.36 9.65 8.35
C GLN A 23 21.26 8.43 8.32
N LEU A 24 22.52 8.66 7.96
CA LEU A 24 23.61 7.71 8.15
C LEU A 24 24.40 8.13 9.38
N LEU A 25 24.54 7.22 10.33
CA LEU A 25 25.38 7.38 11.50
C LEU A 25 26.53 6.39 11.43
N VAL A 26 27.70 6.82 11.89
CA VAL A 26 28.86 5.96 12.11
C VAL A 26 29.37 6.21 13.52
N ASP A 27 29.45 5.17 14.34
CA ASP A 27 29.79 5.25 15.77
C ASP A 27 28.97 6.33 16.51
N ALA A 28 27.65 6.33 16.27
CA ALA A 28 26.67 7.29 16.78
C ALA A 28 26.84 8.76 16.32
N LEU A 29 27.83 9.08 15.48
CA LEU A 29 27.97 10.39 14.85
C LEU A 29 27.14 10.47 13.56
N VAL A 30 26.34 11.52 13.39
CA VAL A 30 25.61 11.78 12.13
C VAL A 30 26.59 12.18 11.04
N ILE A 31 26.72 11.34 10.01
CA ILE A 31 27.65 11.52 8.89
C ILE A 31 26.96 12.18 7.70
N ASP A 32 25.71 11.77 7.41
CA ASP A 32 24.90 12.38 6.35
C ASP A 32 23.45 12.45 6.81
N ASP A 33 22.89 13.66 6.79
CA ASP A 33 21.51 13.95 7.18
C ASP A 33 20.67 14.53 6.04
N ASN A 34 21.23 14.59 4.84
CA ASN A 34 20.60 15.09 3.62
C ASN A 34 20.36 13.95 2.63
N ILE A 35 20.05 12.77 3.17
CA ILE A 35 19.77 11.59 2.38
C ILE A 35 18.31 11.68 1.92
N ILE A 36 18.15 12.17 0.70
CA ILE A 36 16.88 12.19 -0.04
C ILE A 36 16.93 11.03 -1.04
N GLN A 37 15.86 10.25 -1.06
CA GLN A 37 15.73 9.04 -1.85
C GLN A 37 15.32 9.38 -3.29
N ASN A 38 16.23 9.96 -4.07
CA ASN A 38 15.88 10.49 -5.40
C ASN A 38 16.58 9.81 -6.58
N ASP A 39 17.23 8.67 -6.38
CA ASP A 39 17.92 7.96 -7.45
C ASP A 39 17.96 6.45 -7.18
N ASP A 40 17.76 5.65 -8.24
CA ASP A 40 18.03 4.20 -8.25
C ASP A 40 19.53 3.87 -8.14
N LYS A 41 20.38 4.91 -8.02
CA LYS A 41 21.83 4.79 -7.94
C LYS A 41 22.27 4.66 -6.47
N PRO A 42 23.19 3.72 -6.18
CA PRO A 42 23.78 3.60 -4.85
C PRO A 42 24.46 4.91 -4.44
N ARG A 43 24.20 5.37 -3.22
CA ARG A 43 25.05 6.37 -2.57
C ARG A 43 26.28 5.68 -2.03
N ILE A 44 27.46 6.10 -2.50
CA ILE A 44 28.73 5.48 -2.14
C ILE A 44 29.51 6.45 -1.26
N TYR A 45 29.64 6.09 0.01
CA TYR A 45 30.49 6.79 0.98
C TYR A 45 31.86 6.12 0.99
N SER A 46 32.91 6.90 0.70
CA SER A 46 34.30 6.44 0.77
C SER A 46 34.90 6.84 2.11
N LEU A 47 35.51 5.88 2.80
CA LEU A 47 36.20 6.09 4.07
C LEU A 47 37.69 5.85 3.85
N ILE A 48 38.50 6.87 4.14
CA ILE A 48 39.97 6.80 4.01
C ILE A 48 40.57 7.07 5.38
N SER A 49 41.13 6.03 5.98
CA SER A 49 41.79 6.13 7.30
C SER A 49 43.25 6.56 7.17
N ASP A 50 43.64 7.53 7.99
CA ASP A 50 45.02 7.87 8.33
C ASP A 50 45.36 7.41 9.77
N LYS A 51 46.48 7.87 10.35
CA LYS A 51 46.94 7.41 11.67
C LYS A 51 46.01 7.81 12.83
N GLU A 52 45.17 8.83 12.66
CA GLU A 52 44.36 9.39 13.76
C GLU A 52 42.87 9.43 13.43
N GLN A 53 42.51 9.69 12.17
CA GLN A 53 41.13 9.88 11.74
C GLN A 53 40.81 9.11 10.46
N THR A 54 39.51 8.87 10.28
CA THR A 54 38.93 8.36 9.05
C THR A 54 38.12 9.47 8.40
N ALA A 55 38.61 9.96 7.26
CA ALA A 55 37.91 10.94 6.44
C ALA A 55 36.80 10.25 5.63
N ILE A 56 35.61 10.86 5.59
CA ILE A 56 34.45 10.32 4.86
C ILE A 56 34.05 11.27 3.74
N THR A 57 33.84 10.75 2.54
CA THR A 57 33.36 11.52 1.39
C THR A 57 32.17 10.86 0.70
N LEU A 58 31.28 11.68 0.14
CA LEU A 58 30.23 11.28 -0.80
C LEU A 58 30.52 11.97 -2.14
N GLY A 59 31.11 11.25 -3.09
CA GLY A 59 31.67 11.85 -4.29
C GLY A 59 32.78 12.85 -3.94
N THR A 60 32.59 14.12 -4.30
CA THR A 60 33.51 15.23 -3.95
C THR A 60 33.16 15.92 -2.63
N LYS A 61 31.98 15.63 -2.04
CA LYS A 61 31.53 16.25 -0.79
C LYS A 61 32.26 15.63 0.40
N LYS A 62 32.94 16.47 1.19
CA LYS A 62 33.50 16.07 2.48
C LYS A 62 32.40 15.99 3.54
N LEU A 63 32.41 14.92 4.33
CA LEU A 63 31.50 14.66 5.44
C LEU A 63 32.30 14.64 6.75
N PRO A 64 31.64 14.65 7.93
CA PRO A 64 32.34 14.58 9.22
C PRO A 64 33.32 13.40 9.28
N SER A 65 34.52 13.65 9.82
CA SER A 65 35.49 12.60 10.09
C SER A 65 35.18 11.90 11.42
N ILE A 66 35.64 10.65 11.53
CA ILE A 66 35.52 9.84 12.74
C ILE A 66 36.91 9.42 13.24
N LYS A 67 37.01 8.99 14.49
CA LYS A 67 38.27 8.43 15.03
C LYS A 67 38.60 7.14 14.29
N ASN A 68 39.85 6.94 13.91
CA ASN A 68 40.24 5.70 13.24
C ASN A 68 40.08 4.49 14.19
N ARG A 69 39.43 3.43 13.72
CA ARG A 69 39.22 2.14 14.43
C ARG A 69 39.27 0.98 13.44
N HIS A 70 39.52 -0.22 13.95
CA HIS A 70 39.49 -1.44 13.13
C HIS A 70 38.08 -1.79 12.61
N SER A 71 37.05 -1.37 13.35
CA SER A 71 35.65 -1.56 12.99
C SER A 71 34.80 -0.38 13.44
N HIS A 72 33.77 -0.08 12.66
CA HIS A 72 32.79 0.95 12.95
C HIS A 72 31.37 0.39 12.95
N GLU A 73 30.54 0.85 13.87
CA GLU A 73 29.10 0.62 13.80
C GLU A 73 28.49 1.61 12.80
N VAL A 74 27.70 1.10 11.87
CA VAL A 74 27.02 1.88 10.83
C VAL A 74 25.51 1.71 11.01
N ILE A 75 24.81 2.81 11.24
CA ILE A 75 23.36 2.82 11.42
C ILE A 75 22.73 3.67 10.32
N VAL A 76 21.73 3.12 9.64
CA VAL A 76 20.81 3.89 8.81
C VAL A 76 19.50 4.04 9.56
N GLN A 77 19.07 5.28 9.79
CA GLN A 77 17.85 5.59 10.52
C GLN A 77 16.93 6.54 9.76
N ILE A 78 15.66 6.52 10.13
CA ILE A 78 14.67 7.51 9.69
C ILE A 78 14.46 8.52 10.80
N VAL A 79 14.40 9.80 10.41
CA VAL A 79 13.99 10.91 11.27
C VAL A 79 12.64 11.42 10.77
N GLY A 80 11.63 11.37 11.63
CA GLY A 80 10.31 11.91 11.36
C GLY A 80 10.28 13.43 11.45
N ALA A 81 9.21 14.06 10.93
CA ALA A 81 9.04 15.51 10.94
C ALA A 81 9.01 16.13 12.36
N SER A 82 8.66 15.34 13.39
CA SER A 82 8.71 15.75 14.81
C SER A 82 10.10 15.60 15.45
N GLY A 83 11.10 15.11 14.72
CA GLY A 83 12.44 14.80 15.23
C GLY A 83 12.58 13.38 15.82
N ALA A 84 11.50 12.60 15.90
CA ALA A 84 11.57 11.21 16.37
C ALA A 84 12.43 10.36 15.43
N THR A 85 13.32 9.55 15.99
CA THR A 85 14.24 8.70 15.22
C THR A 85 13.89 7.22 15.36
N LYS A 86 14.16 6.44 14.30
CA LYS A 86 14.06 4.98 14.33
C LYS A 86 15.15 4.35 13.46
N ALA A 87 15.98 3.49 14.05
CA ALA A 87 16.95 2.69 13.30
C ALA A 87 16.22 1.77 12.31
N MET A 88 16.64 1.79 11.05
CA MET A 88 16.18 0.85 10.02
C MET A 88 17.10 -0.34 9.91
N HIS A 89 18.40 -0.10 10.06
CA HIS A 89 19.42 -1.11 9.92
C HIS A 89 20.66 -0.70 10.72
N THR A 90 21.30 -1.69 11.33
CA THR A 90 22.57 -1.55 12.06
C THR A 90 23.50 -2.65 11.57
N ALA A 91 24.73 -2.27 11.22
CA ALA A 91 25.74 -3.19 10.70
C ALA A 91 27.14 -2.76 11.14
N THR A 92 28.12 -3.65 10.98
CA THR A 92 29.51 -3.35 11.29
C THR A 92 30.34 -3.25 10.01
N LEU A 93 31.09 -2.16 9.85
CA LEU A 93 32.07 -1.98 8.79
C LEU A 93 33.48 -2.24 9.34
N THR A 94 34.14 -3.29 8.86
CA THR A 94 35.56 -3.54 9.14
C THR A 94 36.46 -2.75 8.18
N GLU A 95 37.63 -2.32 8.65
CA GLU A 95 38.62 -1.60 7.85
C GLU A 95 39.00 -2.39 6.57
N GLY A 96 39.09 -1.68 5.44
CA GLY A 96 39.44 -2.28 4.14
C GLY A 96 38.30 -3.05 3.45
N LYS A 97 37.10 -3.07 4.02
CA LYS A 97 35.93 -3.76 3.46
C LYS A 97 34.92 -2.80 2.85
N SER A 98 34.03 -3.36 2.04
CA SER A 98 32.86 -2.67 1.48
C SER A 98 31.60 -3.23 2.13
N LEU A 99 30.77 -2.35 2.70
CA LEU A 99 29.49 -2.68 3.31
C LEU A 99 28.37 -2.21 2.39
N SER A 100 27.50 -3.12 1.94
CA SER A 100 26.29 -2.76 1.21
C SER A 100 25.10 -2.78 2.15
N ILE A 101 24.45 -1.63 2.34
CA ILE A 101 23.21 -1.51 3.09
C ILE A 101 22.09 -1.28 2.10
N VAL A 102 21.16 -2.24 2.05
CA VAL A 102 19.94 -2.08 1.28
C VAL A 102 18.86 -1.59 2.22
N ALA A 103 18.53 -0.30 2.13
CA ALA A 103 17.30 0.19 2.69
C ALA A 103 16.17 -0.32 1.78
N VAL A 104 15.33 -1.19 2.33
CA VAL A 104 14.05 -1.58 1.72
C VAL A 104 12.98 -0.90 2.54
N SER A 105 11.97 -0.32 1.91
CA SER A 105 10.82 0.23 2.62
C SER A 105 9.86 -0.90 3.03
N PRO A 106 9.70 -1.21 4.33
CA PRO A 106 8.62 -2.09 4.79
C PRO A 106 7.36 -1.26 5.12
N TRP A 107 7.32 0.03 4.74
CA TRP A 107 6.38 1.00 5.30
C TRP A 107 4.98 0.93 4.67
N VAL A 108 4.21 -0.06 5.12
CA VAL A 108 2.78 0.12 5.39
C VAL A 108 2.65 0.80 6.75
N LYS A 109 2.89 2.11 6.81
CA LYS A 109 2.30 2.95 7.87
C LYS A 109 1.54 4.07 7.19
N VAL A 110 0.23 3.91 7.22
CA VAL A 110 -0.77 4.89 6.83
C VAL A 110 -0.53 6.19 7.62
N PRO A 111 -0.12 7.30 6.98
CA PRO A 111 -0.18 8.60 7.62
C PRO A 111 -1.66 9.04 7.58
N LEU A 112 -2.31 9.01 8.74
CA LEU A 112 -3.55 9.75 8.96
C LEU A 112 -3.18 11.23 9.16
N SER A 113 -2.90 11.94 8.07
CA SER A 113 -2.93 13.41 8.08
C SER A 113 -3.31 13.91 6.69
N THR A 114 -4.60 14.20 6.57
CA THR A 114 -5.26 14.83 5.43
C THR A 114 -4.79 16.27 5.25
N SER A 115 -4.04 16.55 4.19
CA SER A 115 -4.06 17.84 3.50
C SER A 115 -3.34 17.74 2.14
N GLY A 116 -4.09 17.39 1.09
CA GLY A 116 -3.62 17.42 -0.31
C GLY A 116 -4.12 16.22 -1.12
N ALA A 117 -4.78 16.49 -2.24
CA ALA A 117 -5.33 15.47 -3.12
C ALA A 117 -4.19 14.66 -3.78
N VAL A 118 -4.09 13.37 -3.44
CA VAL A 118 -3.32 12.39 -4.20
C VAL A 118 -4.19 12.01 -5.40
N SER A 119 -3.80 12.41 -6.63
CA SER A 119 -4.48 11.93 -7.83
C SER A 119 -3.97 10.53 -8.19
N ASN A 120 -4.92 9.64 -8.52
CA ASN A 120 -4.71 8.18 -8.61
C ASN A 120 -4.00 7.70 -9.89
N ASP A 121 -3.43 8.60 -10.71
CA ASP A 121 -3.00 8.36 -12.10
C ASP A 121 -1.58 8.87 -12.41
N THR A 122 -0.54 8.40 -11.70
CA THR A 122 0.84 8.83 -11.99
C THR A 122 1.46 7.98 -13.10
N PHE A 123 1.47 8.50 -14.33
CA PHE A 123 2.33 8.03 -15.42
C PHE A 123 3.73 8.62 -15.23
N TYR A 124 4.77 7.79 -15.34
CA TYR A 124 6.18 8.20 -15.33
C TYR A 124 6.71 8.20 -16.76
N GLU A 125 7.19 9.34 -17.25
CA GLU A 125 7.90 9.38 -18.53
C GLU A 125 9.36 8.93 -18.30
N VAL A 126 9.71 7.80 -18.88
CA VAL A 126 11.04 7.19 -18.82
C VAL A 126 11.72 7.38 -20.17
N GLU A 127 12.84 8.09 -20.17
CA GLU A 127 13.71 8.16 -21.34
C GLU A 127 14.60 6.92 -21.43
N TYR A 128 14.69 6.31 -22.61
CA TYR A 128 15.54 5.17 -22.88
C TYR A 128 16.30 5.34 -24.20
N GLY A 129 17.56 4.91 -24.22
CA GLY A 129 18.40 4.95 -25.42
C GLY A 129 18.17 3.75 -26.33
N VAL A 130 17.88 3.99 -27.61
CA VAL A 130 17.85 2.95 -28.64
C VAL A 130 19.30 2.67 -29.06
N LYS A 131 19.89 1.65 -28.42
CA LYS A 131 21.33 1.32 -28.46
C LYS A 131 21.97 1.17 -29.85
N ARG A 132 21.19 1.01 -30.92
CA ARG A 132 21.67 0.88 -32.31
C ARG A 132 21.34 2.07 -33.22
N ARG A 133 20.59 3.07 -32.73
CA ARG A 133 20.13 4.22 -33.53
C ARG A 133 20.62 5.56 -33.00
N ASN A 134 21.37 5.56 -31.90
CA ASN A 134 21.83 6.77 -31.20
C ASN A 134 20.67 7.79 -31.00
N GLU A 135 19.51 7.25 -30.66
CA GLU A 135 18.24 7.97 -30.53
C GLU A 135 17.74 7.75 -29.11
N THR A 136 17.34 8.83 -28.44
CA THR A 136 16.65 8.76 -27.14
C THR A 136 15.15 8.79 -27.39
N ARG A 137 14.41 7.87 -26.77
CA ARG A 137 12.95 7.81 -26.83
C ARG A 137 12.37 7.90 -25.45
N THR A 138 11.15 8.40 -25.36
CA THR A 138 10.40 8.47 -24.11
C THR A 138 9.29 7.44 -24.13
N VAL A 139 9.11 6.71 -23.02
CA VAL A 139 7.99 5.79 -22.81
C VAL A 139 7.28 6.14 -21.51
N LYS A 140 5.95 6.15 -21.52
CA LYS A 140 5.14 6.31 -20.31
C LYS A 140 5.02 4.97 -19.59
N VAL A 141 5.50 4.89 -18.36
CA VAL A 141 5.47 3.71 -17.48
C VAL A 141 4.54 3.98 -16.31
N VAL A 142 3.72 3.00 -15.93
CA VAL A 142 2.85 3.10 -14.75
C VAL A 142 3.37 2.16 -13.67
N ILE A 143 3.77 2.71 -12.52
CA ILE A 143 4.13 1.91 -11.34
C ILE A 143 2.86 1.73 -10.50
N GLN A 144 2.17 0.60 -10.68
CA GLN A 144 0.93 0.31 -9.97
C GLN A 144 1.21 -0.45 -8.67
N ASP A 145 1.46 0.27 -7.57
CA ASP A 145 1.28 -0.31 -6.22
C ASP A 145 -0.23 -0.44 -5.94
N MET A 146 -0.83 -1.50 -6.48
CA MET A 146 -2.28 -1.68 -6.43
C MET A 146 -2.82 -1.80 -5.01
N PRO A 147 -2.21 -2.58 -4.08
CA PRO A 147 -2.61 -2.59 -2.69
C PRO A 147 -2.65 -1.19 -2.07
N ARG A 148 -1.61 -0.37 -2.28
CA ARG A 148 -1.59 1.01 -1.79
C ARG A 148 -2.69 1.87 -2.42
N ARG A 149 -2.90 1.80 -3.73
CA ARG A 149 -3.97 2.56 -4.42
C ARG A 149 -5.34 2.22 -3.84
N ILE A 150 -5.62 0.93 -3.65
CA ILE A 150 -6.86 0.45 -3.01
C ILE A 150 -7.01 1.05 -1.61
N LEU A 151 -5.97 0.96 -0.78
CA LEU A 151 -6.03 1.41 0.61
C LEU A 151 -6.17 2.93 0.73
N MET A 152 -5.43 3.71 -0.08
CA MET A 152 -5.54 5.16 -0.08
C MET A 152 -6.93 5.63 -0.52
N ALA A 153 -7.49 5.00 -1.56
CA ALA A 153 -8.86 5.28 -2.00
C ALA A 153 -9.88 4.95 -0.90
N ALA A 154 -9.80 3.76 -0.28
CA ALA A 154 -10.69 3.38 0.81
C ALA A 154 -10.60 4.36 2.00
N LEU A 155 -9.38 4.69 2.42
CA LEU A 155 -9.12 5.59 3.56
C LEU A 155 -9.58 7.02 3.32
N SER A 156 -9.61 7.49 2.06
CA SER A 156 -10.16 8.81 1.72
C SER A 156 -11.63 8.96 2.07
N TYR A 157 -12.36 7.85 2.20
CA TYR A 157 -13.77 7.81 2.58
C TYR A 157 -14.01 7.57 4.08
N ARG A 158 -12.96 7.44 4.91
CA ARG A 158 -13.13 7.24 6.35
C ARG A 158 -14.01 8.35 6.95
N GLY A 159 -15.00 7.95 7.74
CA GLY A 159 -15.98 8.87 8.36
C GLY A 159 -17.12 9.29 7.43
N SER A 160 -17.09 8.91 6.15
CA SER A 160 -18.17 9.20 5.21
C SER A 160 -19.44 8.46 5.59
N THR A 161 -20.58 9.16 5.56
CA THR A 161 -21.91 8.58 5.76
C THR A 161 -22.57 8.16 4.45
N THR A 162 -21.91 8.29 3.30
CA THR A 162 -22.53 8.04 1.97
C THR A 162 -22.95 6.59 1.81
N TRP A 163 -22.24 5.64 2.43
CA TRP A 163 -22.59 4.20 2.44
C TRP A 163 -23.32 3.76 3.73
N ALA A 164 -23.77 4.70 4.56
CA ALA A 164 -24.50 4.38 5.77
C ALA A 164 -25.82 3.67 5.47
N TYR A 165 -26.27 2.85 6.41
CA TYR A 165 -27.52 2.09 6.31
C TYR A 165 -28.71 3.02 5.99
N GLY A 166 -28.85 4.11 6.72
CA GLY A 166 -29.96 5.07 6.57
C GLY A 166 -29.88 6.00 5.36
N LYS A 167 -28.89 5.87 4.47
CA LYS A 167 -28.75 6.72 3.27
C LYS A 167 -28.99 5.91 2.01
N SER A 168 -29.68 6.47 1.03
CA SER A 168 -29.69 5.93 -0.33
C SER A 168 -28.39 6.31 -1.03
N LYS A 169 -27.87 5.41 -1.87
CA LYS A 169 -26.65 5.67 -2.63
C LYS A 169 -26.70 5.03 -4.01
N GLU A 170 -26.37 5.82 -5.01
CA GLU A 170 -26.04 5.35 -6.35
C GLU A 170 -24.55 4.96 -6.43
N SER A 171 -24.29 3.83 -7.10
CA SER A 171 -22.93 3.34 -7.39
C SER A 171 -22.19 4.26 -8.35
N LEU A 172 -20.86 4.18 -8.38
CA LEU A 172 -20.11 4.66 -9.53
C LEU A 172 -20.54 3.90 -10.80
N PRO A 173 -20.52 4.54 -11.98
CA PRO A 173 -20.86 3.86 -13.24
C PRO A 173 -19.91 2.70 -13.51
N HIS A 174 -20.45 1.57 -13.96
CA HIS A 174 -19.62 0.43 -14.35
C HIS A 174 -18.71 0.81 -15.53
N PRO A 175 -17.38 0.58 -15.45
CA PRO A 175 -16.44 1.09 -16.46
C PRO A 175 -16.72 0.68 -17.90
N THR A 176 -17.31 -0.50 -18.12
CA THR A 176 -17.54 -1.04 -19.48
C THR A 176 -18.98 -0.95 -19.98
N ILE A 177 -19.98 -0.94 -19.09
CA ILE A 177 -21.40 -0.92 -19.50
C ILE A 177 -22.09 0.39 -19.16
N ASN A 178 -21.39 1.31 -18.48
CA ASN A 178 -21.85 2.65 -18.10
C ASN A 178 -23.23 2.66 -17.41
N LYS A 179 -23.51 1.64 -16.60
CA LYS A 179 -24.73 1.54 -15.78
C LYS A 179 -24.40 1.81 -14.33
N THR A 180 -25.38 2.35 -13.60
CA THR A 180 -25.36 2.51 -12.16
C THR A 180 -26.41 1.63 -11.50
N VAL A 181 -26.24 1.35 -10.21
CA VAL A 181 -27.25 0.69 -9.38
C VAL A 181 -27.47 1.53 -8.12
N THR A 182 -28.73 1.74 -7.76
CA THR A 182 -29.10 2.47 -6.54
C THR A 182 -29.42 1.48 -5.43
N PHE A 183 -28.70 1.60 -4.32
CA PHE A 183 -29.00 0.93 -3.06
C PHE A 183 -29.82 1.89 -2.20
N ALA A 184 -31.07 1.53 -1.95
CA ALA A 184 -31.99 2.35 -1.18
C ALA A 184 -31.51 2.58 0.27
N ALA A 185 -32.11 3.55 0.96
CA ALA A 185 -31.98 3.63 2.41
C ALA A 185 -32.45 2.32 3.06
N GLU A 186 -31.94 2.04 4.25
CA GLU A 186 -32.22 0.82 5.03
C GLU A 186 -31.70 -0.47 4.38
N THR A 187 -30.62 -0.36 3.61
CA THR A 187 -29.88 -1.50 3.05
C THR A 187 -28.41 -1.42 3.41
N ASN A 188 -27.78 -2.57 3.65
CA ASN A 188 -26.33 -2.66 3.84
C ASN A 188 -25.60 -2.39 2.52
N LYS A 189 -24.50 -1.63 2.60
CA LYS A 189 -23.75 -1.13 1.42
C LYS A 189 -22.25 -1.46 1.50
N CYS A 190 -21.87 -2.46 2.28
CA CYS A 190 -20.47 -2.89 2.39
C CYS A 190 -19.88 -3.35 1.04
N ASN A 191 -20.64 -4.10 0.26
CA ASN A 191 -20.24 -4.47 -1.10
C ASN A 191 -20.18 -3.28 -2.07
N LEU A 192 -21.14 -2.35 -1.96
CA LEU A 192 -21.16 -1.14 -2.78
C LEU A 192 -19.95 -0.25 -2.47
N PHE A 193 -19.54 -0.16 -1.21
CA PHE A 193 -18.33 0.54 -0.80
C PHE A 193 -17.08 -0.07 -1.43
N VAL A 194 -16.94 -1.39 -1.37
CA VAL A 194 -15.81 -2.09 -2.03
C VAL A 194 -15.80 -1.82 -3.53
N TYR A 195 -16.97 -1.92 -4.18
CA TYR A 195 -17.11 -1.63 -5.60
C TYR A 195 -16.71 -0.19 -5.97
N ASP A 196 -17.23 0.81 -5.26
CA ASP A 196 -16.97 2.21 -5.58
C ASP A 196 -15.48 2.55 -5.37
N VAL A 197 -14.87 2.05 -4.31
CA VAL A 197 -13.43 2.24 -4.07
C VAL A 197 -12.61 1.66 -5.22
N LEU A 198 -12.86 0.41 -5.61
CA LEU A 198 -12.12 -0.25 -6.70
C LEU A 198 -12.36 0.45 -8.04
N THR A 199 -13.60 0.82 -8.33
CA THR A 199 -13.98 1.53 -9.56
C THR A 199 -13.33 2.91 -9.63
N SER A 200 -13.23 3.64 -8.51
CA SER A 200 -12.61 4.98 -8.44
C SER A 200 -11.13 5.01 -8.81
N ILE A 201 -10.44 3.86 -8.76
CA ILE A 201 -9.03 3.71 -9.14
C ILE A 201 -8.83 2.90 -10.43
N GLY A 202 -9.92 2.67 -11.17
CA GLY A 202 -9.91 2.00 -12.46
C GLY A 202 -9.84 0.47 -12.40
N ILE A 203 -10.10 -0.15 -11.25
CA ILE A 203 -10.23 -1.61 -11.17
C ILE A 203 -11.64 -2.00 -11.59
N ASN A 204 -11.75 -2.79 -12.65
CA ASN A 204 -13.02 -3.32 -13.10
C ASN A 204 -13.48 -4.48 -12.22
N VAL A 205 -14.63 -4.31 -11.56
CA VAL A 205 -15.27 -5.33 -10.72
C VAL A 205 -16.47 -5.88 -11.47
N ALA A 206 -16.47 -7.19 -11.73
CA ALA A 206 -17.56 -7.84 -12.42
C ALA A 206 -18.91 -7.60 -11.72
N TRP A 207 -19.90 -7.12 -12.46
CA TRP A 207 -21.28 -7.16 -12.00
C TRP A 207 -21.87 -8.54 -12.20
N ILE A 208 -22.51 -9.04 -11.15
CA ILE A 208 -23.12 -10.37 -11.11
C ILE A 208 -24.64 -10.20 -11.10
N GLU A 209 -25.34 -11.17 -11.68
CA GLU A 209 -26.79 -11.24 -11.60
C GLU A 209 -27.25 -11.86 -10.28
N HIS A 210 -28.21 -11.20 -9.61
CA HIS A 210 -28.67 -11.57 -8.28
C HIS A 210 -30.12 -12.09 -8.26
N GLY A 211 -30.41 -13.08 -7.40
CA GLY A 211 -31.78 -13.51 -7.10
C GLY A 211 -32.54 -14.22 -8.24
N ARG A 212 -33.89 -14.19 -8.18
CA ARG A 212 -34.78 -14.83 -9.17
C ARG A 212 -34.72 -14.21 -10.57
N SER A 213 -34.11 -13.03 -10.69
CA SER A 213 -33.77 -12.36 -11.95
C SER A 213 -33.10 -13.32 -12.94
N LYS A 214 -32.21 -14.18 -12.44
CA LYS A 214 -31.44 -15.16 -13.21
C LYS A 214 -32.30 -16.11 -14.04
N PHE A 215 -33.58 -16.25 -13.68
CA PHE A 215 -34.51 -17.18 -14.30
C PHE A 215 -35.65 -16.47 -15.06
N LEU A 216 -35.65 -15.13 -15.12
CA LEU A 216 -36.71 -14.33 -15.74
C LEU A 216 -36.11 -13.37 -16.81
N PRO A 217 -36.25 -13.69 -18.11
CA PRO A 217 -35.77 -12.84 -19.20
C PRO A 217 -36.33 -11.41 -19.09
N GLY A 218 -35.47 -10.40 -19.21
CA GLY A 218 -35.87 -8.98 -19.16
C GLY A 218 -35.91 -8.34 -17.77
N MET A 219 -35.69 -9.11 -16.69
CA MET A 219 -35.65 -8.60 -15.31
C MET A 219 -34.24 -8.57 -14.69
N MET A 220 -33.19 -8.67 -15.53
CA MET A 220 -31.78 -8.72 -15.13
C MET A 220 -31.39 -7.59 -14.15
N LYS A 221 -31.33 -7.92 -12.86
CA LYS A 221 -30.72 -7.08 -11.82
C LYS A 221 -29.27 -7.49 -11.63
N VAL A 222 -28.42 -6.87 -12.43
CA VAL A 222 -26.96 -6.94 -12.27
C VAL A 222 -26.50 -5.90 -11.25
N SER A 223 -25.63 -6.30 -10.34
CA SER A 223 -25.05 -5.38 -9.34
C SER A 223 -23.68 -5.88 -8.89
N PRO A 224 -22.88 -5.05 -8.18
CA PRO A 224 -21.60 -5.50 -7.65
C PRO A 224 -21.71 -6.75 -6.77
N PRO A 225 -20.65 -7.58 -6.68
CA PRO A 225 -20.71 -8.85 -5.97
C PRO A 225 -21.08 -8.65 -4.50
N VAL A 226 -22.02 -9.44 -3.98
CA VAL A 226 -22.40 -9.35 -2.56
C VAL A 226 -21.36 -10.01 -1.66
N ALA A 227 -21.40 -9.77 -0.34
CA ALA A 227 -20.42 -10.30 0.60
C ALA A 227 -20.25 -11.83 0.50
N GLY A 228 -21.36 -12.57 0.38
CA GLY A 228 -21.33 -14.02 0.18
C GLY A 228 -20.58 -14.45 -1.08
N GLU A 229 -20.61 -13.66 -2.15
CA GLU A 229 -19.88 -13.96 -3.40
C GLU A 229 -18.41 -13.59 -3.31
N TRP A 230 -18.08 -12.53 -2.57
CA TRP A 230 -16.70 -12.24 -2.20
C TRP A 230 -16.10 -13.37 -1.36
N ALA A 231 -16.91 -14.02 -0.52
CA ALA A 231 -16.53 -15.16 0.32
C ALA A 231 -16.68 -16.54 -0.36
N ASP A 232 -17.07 -16.62 -1.63
CA ASP A 232 -17.23 -17.88 -2.39
C ASP A 232 -15.97 -18.17 -3.22
N ASP A 233 -15.12 -19.11 -2.82
CA ASP A 233 -13.82 -19.36 -3.45
C ASP A 233 -13.87 -19.82 -4.92
N GLU A 234 -15.03 -20.20 -5.44
CA GLU A 234 -15.21 -20.55 -6.85
C GLU A 234 -15.60 -19.35 -7.72
N ARG A 235 -16.01 -18.23 -7.11
CA ARG A 235 -16.39 -16.99 -7.83
C ARG A 235 -15.23 -16.01 -7.97
N LEU A 236 -15.42 -15.05 -8.90
CA LEU A 236 -14.54 -13.89 -9.11
C LEU A 236 -13.11 -14.22 -9.55
N LEU A 237 -12.85 -15.48 -9.92
CA LEU A 237 -11.51 -15.98 -10.23
C LEU A 237 -10.85 -15.35 -11.46
N ALA A 238 -11.58 -14.68 -12.34
CA ALA A 238 -10.97 -13.99 -13.48
C ALA A 238 -10.00 -12.89 -13.05
N THR A 239 -10.35 -12.15 -11.98
CA THR A 239 -9.65 -10.93 -11.55
C THR A 239 -9.04 -11.06 -10.16
N TRP A 240 -9.44 -12.06 -9.38
CA TRP A 240 -9.09 -12.17 -7.96
C TRP A 240 -8.47 -13.53 -7.63
N LYS A 241 -7.36 -13.54 -6.88
CA LYS A 241 -6.84 -14.73 -6.22
C LYS A 241 -7.62 -14.95 -4.92
N VAL A 242 -7.84 -16.20 -4.58
CA VAL A 242 -8.36 -16.61 -3.27
C VAL A 242 -7.17 -16.84 -2.35
N GLU A 243 -7.17 -16.17 -1.21
CA GLU A 243 -6.15 -16.29 -0.18
C GLU A 243 -6.81 -16.61 1.18
N ARG A 244 -6.06 -17.26 2.07
CA ARG A 244 -6.50 -17.59 3.45
C ARG A 244 -5.80 -16.77 4.51
N SER A 245 -4.74 -16.06 4.15
CA SER A 245 -4.01 -15.16 5.03
C SER A 245 -4.18 -13.71 4.56
N PRO A 246 -4.54 -12.77 5.46
CA PRO A 246 -4.74 -11.38 5.10
C PRO A 246 -3.43 -10.67 4.78
N LEU A 247 -3.38 -9.93 3.66
CA LEU A 247 -2.38 -8.87 3.43
C LEU A 247 -3.06 -7.50 3.23
N PRO A 248 -2.37 -6.38 3.52
CA PRO A 248 -2.87 -5.05 3.23
C PRO A 248 -3.32 -4.92 1.76
N GLY A 249 -4.51 -4.37 1.55
CA GLY A 249 -5.11 -4.18 0.22
C GLY A 249 -5.96 -5.35 -0.27
N ASP A 250 -5.92 -6.49 0.40
CA ASP A 250 -6.84 -7.59 0.12
C ASP A 250 -8.28 -7.21 0.54
N ILE A 251 -9.26 -7.80 -0.12
CA ILE A 251 -10.68 -7.68 0.24
C ILE A 251 -11.02 -8.87 1.14
N GLY A 252 -11.23 -8.61 2.43
CA GLY A 252 -11.68 -9.62 3.38
C GLY A 252 -13.20 -9.79 3.31
N ALA A 253 -13.66 -11.04 3.32
CA ALA A 253 -15.09 -11.36 3.29
C ALA A 253 -15.43 -12.59 4.14
N TYR A 254 -16.65 -12.58 4.67
CA TYR A 254 -17.29 -13.78 5.22
C TYR A 254 -18.72 -13.88 4.69
N ALA A 255 -19.23 -15.12 4.61
CA ALA A 255 -20.60 -15.40 4.22
C ALA A 255 -21.43 -15.81 5.46
N VAL A 256 -22.56 -15.14 5.68
CA VAL A 256 -23.56 -15.50 6.69
C VAL A 256 -24.94 -15.18 6.15
N THR A 257 -25.90 -16.08 6.37
CA THR A 257 -27.30 -15.85 5.98
C THR A 257 -28.01 -14.97 7.00
N TYR A 258 -27.97 -13.66 6.79
CA TYR A 258 -28.83 -12.72 7.52
C TYR A 258 -30.14 -12.50 6.76
N SER A 259 -31.15 -11.96 7.44
CA SER A 259 -32.44 -11.63 6.81
C SER A 259 -32.32 -10.59 5.68
N ASN A 260 -31.29 -9.75 5.71
CA ASN A 260 -31.07 -8.65 4.77
C ASN A 260 -29.62 -8.49 4.29
N ALA A 261 -28.77 -9.50 4.49
CA ALA A 261 -27.36 -9.49 4.06
C ALA A 261 -26.83 -10.91 3.85
N SER A 262 -25.81 -11.04 3.00
CA SER A 262 -25.13 -12.32 2.74
C SER A 262 -23.80 -12.46 3.49
N GLY A 263 -23.52 -11.56 4.44
CA GLY A 263 -22.27 -11.50 5.19
C GLY A 263 -21.73 -10.07 5.30
N HIS A 264 -20.41 -9.92 5.39
CA HIS A 264 -19.73 -8.63 5.36
C HIS A 264 -18.48 -8.67 4.50
N VAL A 265 -18.09 -7.50 3.99
CA VAL A 265 -16.90 -7.34 3.14
C VAL A 265 -16.23 -5.99 3.41
N GLY A 266 -14.90 -5.96 3.37
CA GLY A 266 -14.10 -4.74 3.56
C GLY A 266 -12.67 -4.90 3.07
N PHE A 267 -11.87 -3.84 3.16
CA PHE A 267 -10.45 -3.88 2.79
C PHE A 267 -9.58 -4.10 4.02
N VAL A 268 -8.67 -5.05 3.95
CA VAL A 268 -7.67 -5.31 4.99
C VAL A 268 -6.66 -4.17 4.99
N LEU A 269 -6.51 -3.45 6.11
CA LEU A 269 -5.47 -2.42 6.26
C LEU A 269 -4.16 -3.03 6.76
N THR A 270 -4.26 -3.93 7.75
CA THR A 270 -3.17 -4.67 8.36
C THR A 270 -3.76 -5.85 9.14
N HIS A 271 -2.92 -6.69 9.73
CA HIS A 271 -3.37 -7.80 10.56
C HIS A 271 -4.34 -7.32 11.67
N GLY A 272 -5.55 -7.89 11.69
CA GLY A 272 -6.58 -7.56 12.68
C GLY A 272 -7.37 -6.28 12.41
N VAL A 273 -7.08 -5.53 11.33
CA VAL A 273 -7.68 -4.21 11.08
C VAL A 273 -8.14 -4.09 9.63
N CYS A 274 -9.39 -3.66 9.43
CA CYS A 274 -9.96 -3.37 8.13
C CYS A 274 -10.57 -1.96 8.04
N ILE A 275 -10.92 -1.54 6.83
CA ILE A 275 -11.82 -0.43 6.56
C ILE A 275 -13.03 -0.94 5.78
N SER A 276 -14.22 -0.59 6.25
CA SER A 276 -15.48 -1.06 5.66
C SER A 276 -16.63 -0.09 5.94
N ALA A 277 -17.71 -0.19 5.17
CA ALA A 277 -18.94 0.54 5.48
C ALA A 277 -19.66 -0.15 6.64
N GLY A 278 -19.72 0.54 7.78
CA GLY A 278 -20.55 0.16 8.92
C GLY A 278 -21.98 0.69 8.79
N ARG A 279 -22.75 0.54 9.86
CA ARG A 279 -24.16 0.97 9.88
C ARG A 279 -24.31 2.48 9.74
N GLU A 280 -23.43 3.26 10.38
CA GLU A 280 -23.54 4.73 10.46
C GLU A 280 -22.60 5.46 9.50
N LYS A 281 -21.42 4.90 9.25
CA LYS A 281 -20.37 5.51 8.42
C LYS A 281 -19.33 4.48 8.00
N VAL A 282 -18.43 4.88 7.10
CA VAL A 282 -17.22 4.11 6.78
C VAL A 282 -16.20 4.24 7.92
N GLU A 283 -15.69 3.11 8.40
CA GLU A 283 -14.87 3.06 9.60
C GLU A 283 -13.65 2.17 9.41
N VAL A 284 -12.56 2.58 10.07
CA VAL A 284 -11.44 1.69 10.36
C VAL A 284 -11.79 0.94 11.64
N ASN A 285 -11.88 -0.37 11.57
CA ASN A 285 -12.34 -1.22 12.66
C ASN A 285 -11.73 -2.62 12.57
N ASP A 286 -12.16 -3.51 13.46
CA ASP A 286 -11.70 -4.89 13.60
C ASP A 286 -12.74 -5.92 13.11
N VAL A 287 -13.81 -5.48 12.41
CA VAL A 287 -14.80 -6.41 11.84
C VAL A 287 -14.09 -7.40 10.92
N GLY A 288 -14.43 -8.68 11.06
CA GLY A 288 -13.77 -9.75 10.32
C GLY A 288 -12.51 -10.30 11.00
N PHE A 289 -12.13 -9.82 12.19
CA PHE A 289 -10.98 -10.31 12.95
C PHE A 289 -11.23 -10.49 14.45
N ARG A 290 -12.46 -10.24 14.92
CA ARG A 290 -12.77 -10.14 16.35
C ARG A 290 -12.65 -11.46 17.08
N ASN A 291 -13.02 -12.58 16.45
CA ASN A 291 -12.94 -13.88 17.08
C ASN A 291 -11.48 -14.27 17.27
N ALA A 292 -10.65 -14.14 16.24
CA ALA A 292 -9.21 -14.41 16.28
C ALA A 292 -8.49 -13.49 17.27
N ALA A 293 -8.94 -12.25 17.44
CA ALA A 293 -8.36 -11.30 18.39
C ALA A 293 -8.90 -11.44 19.84
N GLY A 294 -9.93 -12.26 20.08
CA GLY A 294 -10.56 -12.40 21.40
C GLY A 294 -11.46 -11.23 21.81
N ASN A 295 -11.85 -10.37 20.86
CA ASN A 295 -12.70 -9.19 21.09
C ASN A 295 -14.17 -9.41 20.67
N ALA A 296 -14.51 -10.59 20.16
CA ALA A 296 -15.83 -10.89 19.61
C ALA A 296 -16.92 -10.95 20.67
N ILE A 297 -18.11 -10.47 20.30
CA ILE A 297 -19.37 -10.77 20.99
C ILE A 297 -20.16 -11.81 20.19
N ARG A 298 -21.22 -12.35 20.80
CA ARG A 298 -22.09 -13.34 20.15
C ARG A 298 -22.64 -12.80 18.83
N GLY A 299 -22.36 -13.50 17.73
CA GLY A 299 -22.80 -13.14 16.38
C GLY A 299 -21.76 -12.40 15.54
N ASP A 300 -20.57 -12.11 16.08
CA ASP A 300 -19.44 -11.67 15.27
C ASP A 300 -18.86 -12.83 14.46
N HIS A 301 -18.41 -12.52 13.24
CA HIS A 301 -17.77 -13.48 12.34
C HIS A 301 -16.46 -12.90 11.82
N ASP A 302 -15.48 -13.79 11.62
CA ASP A 302 -14.21 -13.43 11.03
C ASP A 302 -14.23 -13.65 9.52
N PHE A 303 -13.41 -12.90 8.80
CA PHE A 303 -13.18 -13.11 7.38
C PHE A 303 -12.56 -14.49 7.15
N THR A 304 -13.15 -15.24 6.21
CA THR A 304 -12.72 -16.60 5.86
C THR A 304 -12.00 -16.66 4.52
N ILE A 305 -12.16 -15.61 3.72
CA ILE A 305 -11.58 -15.44 2.39
C ILE A 305 -11.01 -14.03 2.27
N PHE A 306 -9.82 -13.96 1.68
CA PHE A 306 -9.19 -12.70 1.27
C PHE A 306 -9.01 -12.71 -0.24
N ARG A 307 -9.60 -11.74 -0.94
CA ARG A 307 -9.39 -11.57 -2.38
C ARG A 307 -8.23 -10.63 -2.64
N ARG A 308 -7.20 -11.18 -3.26
CA ARG A 308 -6.05 -10.43 -3.74
C ARG A 308 -6.20 -10.14 -5.22
N TYR A 309 -6.05 -8.88 -5.60
CA TYR A 309 -6.14 -8.48 -7.00
C TYR A 309 -5.09 -9.24 -7.82
N LYS A 310 -5.53 -9.96 -8.86
CA LYS A 310 -4.63 -10.48 -9.89
C LYS A 310 -4.21 -9.26 -10.68
N HIS A 311 -2.97 -8.82 -10.50
CA HIS A 311 -2.39 -7.78 -11.35
C HIS A 311 -2.72 -8.14 -12.80
N SER A 312 -3.57 -7.33 -13.44
CA SER A 312 -3.86 -7.50 -14.85
C SER A 312 -2.52 -7.38 -15.57
N THR A 313 -2.08 -8.46 -16.21
CA THR A 313 -1.08 -8.34 -17.26
C THR A 313 -1.60 -7.26 -18.20
N PRO A 314 -0.84 -6.18 -18.44
CA PRO A 314 -1.21 -5.23 -19.48
C PRO A 314 -1.49 -6.04 -20.75
N ARG A 315 -2.69 -5.87 -21.32
CA ARG A 315 -2.94 -6.32 -22.69
C ARG A 315 -2.32 -5.31 -23.65
#